data_AF-A0A6J5Y4C9-F1
#
_entry.id   AF-A0A6J5Y4C9-F1
#
_cell.length_a   1.000
_cell.length_b   1.000
_cell.length_c   1.000
_cell.angle_alpha   90.00
_cell.angle_beta   90.00
_cell.angle_gamma   90.00
#
_symmetry.space_group_name_H-M   'P 1'
#
loop_
_entity.id
_entity.type
_entity.pdbx_description
1 polymer ?
#
loop_
_entity_poly.entity_id
_entity_poly.type
_entity_poly.pdbx_seq_one_letter_code
_entity_poly.pdbx_strand_id
1 'polypeptide(L)'
;MDQSSGLRFYHSLLPMPNLTLQQNLILYAITLIIGEGRLDYPIQDRHRILTDVIQLLFHMPSLVPKRGRFQKGEPLVLVIKGTIPIFYKAQHYKTPIKIWVPLGYPRDSPKVRVVVEDQAILSIKFPHPYVDAGAGGLVNVPYMQAWTESHLEIRTLTDLVINMCECFSVDPPVRQRVPPKPPAPVPTFPIPQPPQEQEMQERERQEEGKRCRGKRGRGWAWSSLIVFCSIVYILFWFMS
;
A
#
# COMPACT_ATOMS: atom_id res chain seq x y z
N MET A 1 17.21 -24.63 1.19
CA MET A 1 18.04 -23.66 0.45
C MET A 1 19.16 -23.26 1.38
N ASP A 2 20.41 -23.47 0.97
CA ASP A 2 21.57 -23.05 1.75
C ASP A 2 21.55 -21.50 1.88
N GLN A 3 21.75 -20.97 3.09
CA GLN A 3 21.69 -19.53 3.38
C GLN A 3 22.67 -18.73 2.51
N SER A 4 23.78 -19.37 2.11
CA SER A 4 24.76 -18.78 1.18
C SER A 4 24.19 -18.54 -0.23
N SER A 5 23.21 -19.36 -0.64
CA SER A 5 22.60 -19.33 -1.97
C SER A 5 21.64 -18.16 -2.12
N GLY A 6 20.85 -17.88 -1.08
CA GLY A 6 19.94 -16.73 -1.05
C GLY A 6 20.72 -15.41 -1.10
N LEU A 7 21.81 -15.30 -0.35
CA LEU A 7 22.64 -14.09 -0.30
C LEU A 7 23.32 -13.79 -1.64
N ARG A 8 23.88 -14.82 -2.30
CA ARG A 8 24.46 -14.68 -3.65
C ARG A 8 23.40 -14.31 -4.68
N PHE A 9 22.18 -14.83 -4.54
CA PHE A 9 21.06 -14.49 -5.39
C PHE A 9 20.67 -13.01 -5.23
N TYR A 10 20.55 -12.48 -4.02
CA TYR A 10 20.25 -11.04 -3.85
C TYR A 10 21.41 -10.14 -4.31
N HIS A 11 22.66 -10.56 -4.12
CA HIS A 11 23.84 -9.81 -4.54
C HIS A 11 23.98 -9.72 -6.07
N SER A 12 23.52 -10.71 -6.84
CA SER A 12 23.56 -10.65 -8.32
C SER A 12 22.49 -9.74 -8.91
N LEU A 13 21.49 -9.35 -8.11
CA LEU A 13 20.32 -8.59 -8.54
C LEU A 13 20.42 -7.09 -8.24
N LEU A 14 21.42 -6.70 -7.44
CA LEU A 14 21.70 -5.30 -7.15
C LEU A 14 22.79 -4.81 -8.11
N PRO A 15 22.68 -3.58 -8.66
CA PRO A 15 23.78 -2.98 -9.40
C PRO A 15 25.02 -3.01 -8.50
N MET A 16 26.18 -3.36 -9.06
CA MET A 16 27.44 -3.48 -8.32
C MET A 16 27.59 -2.26 -7.40
N PRO A 17 27.80 -2.46 -6.08
CA PRO A 17 27.85 -1.34 -5.16
C PRO A 17 28.96 -0.41 -5.62
N ASN A 18 28.60 0.87 -5.82
CA ASN A 18 29.60 1.91 -5.97
C ASN A 18 30.41 1.90 -4.67
N LEU A 19 31.65 1.37 -4.73
CA LEU A 19 32.49 1.14 -3.57
C LEU A 19 32.66 2.43 -2.76
N THR A 20 32.76 3.58 -3.43
CA THR A 20 32.83 4.90 -2.80
C THR A 20 31.55 5.24 -2.06
N LEU A 21 30.37 4.99 -2.64
CA LEU A 21 29.09 5.20 -1.95
C LEU A 21 28.99 4.30 -0.71
N GLN A 22 29.37 3.03 -0.85
CA GLN A 22 29.35 2.08 0.26
C GLN A 22 30.28 2.50 1.40
N GLN A 23 31.51 2.91 1.08
CA GLN A 23 32.46 3.47 2.05
C GLN A 23 31.89 4.72 2.73
N ASN A 24 31.29 5.64 1.98
CA ASN A 24 30.66 6.84 2.52
C ASN A 24 29.49 6.52 3.47
N LEU A 25 28.66 5.52 3.14
CA LEU A 25 27.57 5.07 4.00
C LEU A 25 28.09 4.44 5.29
N ILE A 26 29.17 3.65 5.22
CA ILE A 26 29.84 3.06 6.39
C ILE A 26 30.43 4.16 7.29
N LEU A 27 31.17 5.11 6.71
CA LEU A 27 31.72 6.25 7.47
C LEU A 27 30.61 7.09 8.12
N TYR A 28 29.49 7.27 7.42
CA TYR A 28 28.33 7.95 7.97
C TYR A 28 27.69 7.17 9.12
N ALA A 29 27.56 5.84 9.02
CA ALA A 29 27.08 4.99 10.11
C ALA A 29 27.97 5.08 11.35
N ILE A 30 29.30 5.04 11.19
CA ILE A 30 30.28 5.23 12.26
C ILE A 30 30.04 6.57 12.96
N THR A 31 29.89 7.65 12.18
CA THR A 31 29.64 9.00 12.71
C THR A 31 28.32 9.07 13.49
N LEU A 32 27.28 8.36 13.06
CA LEU A 32 25.99 8.34 13.78
C LEU A 32 26.04 7.58 15.11
N ILE A 33 26.82 6.50 15.18
CA ILE A 33 26.83 5.58 16.34
C ILE A 33 27.91 5.98 17.37
N ILE A 34 29.08 6.44 16.90
CA ILE A 34 30.25 6.73 17.74
C ILE A 34 30.50 8.24 17.86
N GLY A 35 30.12 9.02 16.85
CA GLY A 35 30.42 10.46 16.80
C GLY A 35 29.76 11.29 17.90
N GLU A 36 30.30 12.48 18.13
CA GLU A 36 29.80 13.39 19.16
C GLU A 36 28.40 13.89 18.82
N GLY A 37 27.45 13.44 19.64
CA GLY A 37 26.08 13.90 19.63
C GLY A 37 25.26 13.21 18.56
N ARG A 38 24.36 12.32 19.02
CA ARG A 38 22.92 12.36 18.74
C ARG A 38 22.19 11.04 18.98
N LEU A 39 22.89 9.92 19.05
CA LEU A 39 22.31 8.61 19.36
C LEU A 39 22.91 8.11 20.67
N ASP A 40 22.08 8.01 21.70
CA ASP A 40 22.53 7.76 23.06
C ASP A 40 22.64 6.25 23.33
N TYR A 41 23.32 5.53 22.44
CA TYR A 41 23.56 4.10 22.62
C TYR A 41 24.58 3.84 23.74
N PRO A 42 24.34 2.83 24.59
CA PRO A 42 25.30 2.41 25.61
C PRO A 42 26.64 2.04 24.96
N ILE A 43 27.75 2.49 25.57
CA ILE A 43 29.10 2.36 25.00
C ILE A 43 29.43 0.89 24.68
N GLN A 44 29.04 -0.03 25.57
CA GLN A 44 29.25 -1.47 25.40
C GLN A 44 28.52 -2.07 24.20
N ASP A 45 27.39 -1.50 23.79
CA ASP A 45 26.55 -2.02 22.71
C ASP A 45 26.91 -1.40 21.34
N ARG A 46 27.63 -0.26 21.32
CA ARG A 46 27.99 0.47 20.09
C ARG A 46 28.77 -0.37 19.08
N HIS A 47 29.76 -1.13 19.54
CA HIS A 47 30.55 -1.99 18.65
C HIS A 47 29.66 -3.03 17.97
N ARG A 48 28.79 -3.68 18.74
CA ARG A 48 27.84 -4.67 18.23
C ARG A 48 26.91 -4.06 17.18
N ILE A 49 26.29 -2.90 17.48
CA ILE A 49 25.43 -2.18 16.51
C ILE A 49 26.20 -1.85 15.24
N LEU A 50 27.43 -1.36 15.37
CA LEU A 50 28.24 -0.96 14.22
C LEU A 50 28.58 -2.16 13.33
N THR A 51 29.02 -3.28 13.90
CA THR A 51 29.31 -4.51 13.15
C THR A 51 28.09 -4.96 12.34
N ASP A 52 26.94 -5.04 12.99
CA ASP A 52 25.67 -5.44 12.37
C ASP A 52 25.25 -4.50 11.24
N VAL A 53 25.40 -3.19 11.43
CA VAL A 53 25.06 -2.18 10.43
C VAL A 53 26.01 -2.23 9.23
N ILE A 54 27.32 -2.37 9.47
CA ILE A 54 28.31 -2.50 8.39
C ILE A 54 28.02 -3.74 7.56
N GLN A 55 27.77 -4.88 8.21
CA GLN A 55 27.40 -6.12 7.53
C GLN A 55 26.13 -5.94 6.72
N LEU A 56 25.10 -5.30 7.27
CA LEU A 56 23.85 -5.06 6.54
C LEU A 56 24.08 -4.18 5.30
N LEU A 57 24.80 -3.05 5.45
CA LEU A 57 25.05 -2.12 4.35
C LEU A 57 25.94 -2.72 3.26
N PHE A 58 26.81 -3.67 3.62
CA PHE A 58 27.60 -4.44 2.66
C PHE A 58 26.70 -5.30 1.76
N HIS A 59 25.69 -5.97 2.34
CA HIS A 59 24.79 -6.84 1.59
C HIS A 59 23.63 -6.09 0.92
N MET A 60 23.22 -4.96 1.47
CA MET A 60 22.04 -4.19 1.05
C MET A 60 22.40 -2.69 0.87
N PRO A 61 23.15 -2.32 -0.19
CA PRO A 61 23.56 -0.94 -0.45
C PRO A 61 22.40 0.02 -0.77
N SER A 62 21.20 -0.51 -1.02
CA SER A 62 19.95 0.27 -1.17
C SER A 62 19.43 0.82 0.16
N LEU A 63 20.00 0.41 1.28
CA LEU A 63 19.68 0.88 2.62
C LEU A 63 20.61 2.01 3.03
N VAL A 64 20.05 3.03 3.67
CA VAL A 64 20.78 4.23 4.09
C VAL A 64 20.53 4.44 5.59
N PRO A 65 21.60 4.51 6.41
CA PRO A 65 21.48 4.85 7.81
C PRO A 65 21.12 6.32 7.96
N LYS A 66 20.28 6.66 8.93
CA LYS A 66 19.80 8.00 9.26
C LYS A 66 19.48 8.08 10.74
N ARG A 67 19.22 9.28 11.24
CA ARG A 67 18.67 9.50 12.57
C ARG A 67 17.15 9.70 12.48
N GLY A 68 16.39 9.08 13.39
CA GLY A 68 14.94 9.27 13.45
C GLY A 68 14.32 8.77 14.75
N ARG A 69 13.02 9.00 14.91
CA ARG A 69 12.22 8.48 16.04
C ARG A 69 11.23 7.44 15.51
N PHE A 70 10.86 6.45 16.32
CA PHE A 70 9.83 5.50 15.93
C PHE A 70 8.43 6.09 16.13
N GLN A 71 8.20 6.74 17.27
CA GLN A 71 7.02 7.55 17.55
C GLN A 71 7.38 8.96 18.03
N LYS A 72 6.39 9.87 18.03
CA LYS A 72 6.55 11.22 18.57
C LYS A 72 6.80 11.13 20.08
N GLY A 73 7.89 11.74 20.56
CA GLY A 73 8.25 11.75 21.98
C GLY A 73 9.27 10.68 22.40
N GLU A 74 9.46 9.62 21.61
CA GLU A 74 10.51 8.62 21.87
C GLU A 74 11.90 9.15 21.51
N PRO A 75 13.00 8.65 22.14
CA PRO A 75 14.37 9.08 21.86
C PRO A 75 14.76 8.89 20.39
N LEU A 76 15.78 9.63 19.96
CA LEU A 76 16.33 9.48 18.61
C LEU A 76 17.20 8.24 18.56
N VAL A 77 16.96 7.42 17.54
CA VAL A 77 17.63 6.15 17.31
C VAL A 77 18.17 6.07 15.88
N LEU A 78 19.00 5.05 15.63
CA LEU A 78 19.44 4.73 14.28
C LEU A 78 18.25 4.20 13.49
N VAL A 79 18.03 4.80 12.33
CA VAL A 79 17.00 4.37 11.37
C VAL A 79 17.68 4.00 10.06
N ILE A 80 17.46 2.78 9.60
CA ILE A 80 17.95 2.31 8.32
C ILE A 80 16.76 2.29 7.37
N LYS A 81 16.76 3.21 6.40
CA LYS A 81 15.67 3.38 5.42
C LYS A 81 16.18 3.01 4.04
N GLY A 82 15.37 2.27 3.28
CA GLY A 82 15.64 2.04 1.87
C GLY A 82 14.67 1.04 1.29
N THR A 83 15.15 0.25 0.33
CA THR A 83 14.37 -0.83 -0.28
C THR A 83 15.12 -2.15 -0.16
N ILE A 84 14.37 -3.23 -0.01
CA ILE A 84 14.90 -4.59 -0.06
C ILE A 84 14.38 -5.31 -1.30
N PRO A 85 15.22 -6.12 -1.98
CA PRO A 85 14.78 -6.89 -3.14
C PRO A 85 13.95 -8.09 -2.70
N ILE A 86 12.84 -8.34 -3.40
CA ILE A 86 12.05 -9.57 -3.26
C ILE A 86 11.85 -10.21 -4.63
N PHE A 87 11.65 -11.52 -4.66
CA PHE A 87 11.42 -12.28 -5.88
C PHE A 87 10.06 -12.97 -5.83
N TYR A 88 9.12 -12.51 -6.64
CA TYR A 88 7.76 -13.01 -6.63
C TYR A 88 7.27 -13.24 -8.05
N LYS A 89 6.72 -14.42 -8.32
CA LYS A 89 6.19 -14.80 -9.64
C LYS A 89 7.17 -14.49 -10.79
N ALA A 90 8.41 -14.95 -10.65
CA ALA A 90 9.50 -14.77 -11.61
C ALA A 90 9.92 -13.29 -11.88
N GLN A 91 9.43 -12.34 -11.09
CA GLN A 91 9.73 -10.93 -11.22
C GLN A 91 10.36 -10.37 -9.94
N HIS A 92 11.26 -9.41 -10.11
CA HIS A 92 11.89 -8.69 -9.02
C HIS A 92 11.07 -7.46 -8.65
N TYR A 93 10.83 -7.29 -7.36
CA TYR A 93 10.19 -6.10 -6.80
C TYR A 93 11.09 -5.49 -5.72
N LYS A 94 10.92 -4.18 -5.50
CA LYS A 94 11.60 -3.43 -4.44
C LYS A 94 10.60 -3.11 -3.36
N THR A 95 10.80 -3.66 -2.17
CA THR A 95 9.93 -3.40 -1.02
C THR A 95 10.54 -2.31 -0.15
N PRO A 96 9.92 -1.13 -0.05
CA PRO A 96 10.40 -0.04 0.80
C PRO A 96 10.22 -0.37 2.29
N ILE A 97 11.28 -0.21 3.07
CA ILE A 97 11.29 -0.50 4.51
C ILE A 97 11.98 0.60 5.32
N LYS A 98 11.64 0.65 6.61
CA LYS A 98 12.38 1.36 7.66
C LYS A 98 12.62 0.42 8.83
N ILE A 99 13.86 0.36 9.29
CA ILE A 99 14.29 -0.38 10.47
C ILE A 99 14.72 0.64 11.52
N TRP A 100 14.16 0.57 12.72
CA TRP A 100 14.60 1.34 13.88
C TRP A 100 15.35 0.41 14.81
N VAL A 101 16.61 0.73 15.09
CA VAL A 101 17.44 -0.03 16.04
C VAL A 101 17.22 0.57 17.44
N PRO A 102 16.65 -0.16 18.41
CA PRO A 102 16.35 0.40 19.73
C PRO A 102 17.62 0.64 20.55
N LEU A 103 17.56 1.54 21.54
CA LEU A 103 18.69 1.81 22.44
C LEU A 103 19.13 0.58 23.26
N GLY A 104 18.22 -0.37 23.49
CA GLY A 104 18.51 -1.65 24.16
C GLY A 104 19.02 -2.76 23.23
N TYR A 105 19.30 -2.48 21.96
CA TYR A 105 19.86 -3.48 21.05
C TYR A 105 21.22 -4.00 21.55
N PRO A 106 21.52 -5.32 21.47
CA PRO A 106 20.73 -6.37 20.82
C PRO A 106 19.66 -7.02 21.71
N ARG A 107 19.53 -6.65 22.99
CA ARG A 107 18.51 -7.24 23.89
C ARG A 107 17.10 -7.01 23.37
N ASP A 108 16.84 -5.78 22.92
CA ASP A 108 15.58 -5.42 22.26
C ASP A 108 15.68 -5.64 20.75
N SER A 109 14.66 -6.30 20.18
CA SER A 109 14.55 -6.52 18.74
C SER A 109 14.36 -5.20 17.97
N PRO A 110 14.96 -5.05 16.77
CA PRO A 110 14.67 -3.93 15.88
C PRO A 110 13.17 -3.83 15.55
N LYS A 111 12.64 -2.62 15.49
CA LYS A 111 11.28 -2.39 14.96
C LYS A 111 11.37 -2.18 13.45
N VAL A 112 10.50 -2.81 12.67
CA VAL A 112 10.52 -2.69 11.21
C VAL A 112 9.14 -2.33 10.68
N ARG A 113 9.09 -1.44 9.68
CA ARG A 113 7.88 -1.12 8.93
C ARG A 113 8.11 -1.19 7.43
N VAL A 114 7.09 -1.67 6.72
CA VAL A 114 6.93 -1.43 5.28
C VAL A 114 6.41 -0.01 5.10
N VAL A 115 7.03 0.78 4.22
CA VAL A 115 6.71 2.20 4.04
C VAL A 115 6.23 2.46 2.63
N VAL A 116 4.98 2.86 2.49
CA VAL A 116 4.44 3.27 1.20
C VAL A 116 4.49 4.80 1.11
N GLU A 117 5.29 5.33 0.17
CA GLU A 117 5.46 6.79 0.01
C GLU A 117 4.23 7.44 -0.64
N ASP A 118 3.65 6.80 -1.66
CA ASP A 118 2.42 7.25 -2.31
C ASP A 118 1.28 6.25 -2.09
N GLN A 119 0.39 6.57 -1.15
CA GLN A 119 -0.78 5.76 -0.80
C GLN A 119 -1.91 5.81 -1.84
N ALA A 120 -1.82 6.71 -2.83
CA ALA A 120 -2.76 6.76 -3.95
C ALA A 120 -2.44 5.66 -4.97
N ILE A 121 -1.16 5.34 -5.17
CA ILE A 121 -0.71 4.35 -6.16
C ILE A 121 -0.44 3.00 -5.53
N LEU A 122 0.10 2.96 -4.31
CA LEU A 122 0.52 1.75 -3.65
C LEU A 122 -0.25 1.58 -2.33
N SER A 123 -0.45 0.34 -1.92
CA SER A 123 -1.07 0.01 -0.64
C SER A 123 -0.39 -1.21 -0.03
N ILE A 124 -0.40 -1.27 1.31
CA ILE A 124 0.03 -2.47 2.02
C ILE A 124 -1.09 -3.50 1.90
N LYS A 125 -0.76 -4.73 1.52
CA LYS A 125 -1.72 -5.83 1.40
C LYS A 125 -2.42 -6.04 2.74
N PHE A 126 -3.74 -6.19 2.70
CA PHE A 126 -4.54 -6.56 3.87
C PHE A 126 -5.56 -7.67 3.50
N PRO A 127 -5.61 -8.79 4.24
CA PRO A 127 -4.68 -9.21 5.30
C PRO A 127 -3.33 -9.67 4.73
N HIS A 128 -2.26 -9.52 5.52
CA HIS A 128 -0.93 -10.05 5.21
C HIS A 128 -0.35 -10.75 6.46
N PRO A 129 0.27 -11.94 6.34
CA PRO A 129 0.68 -12.74 7.49
C PRO A 129 1.75 -12.09 8.38
N TYR A 130 2.62 -11.27 7.78
CA TYR A 130 3.78 -10.69 8.48
C TYR A 130 3.76 -9.16 8.55
N VAL A 131 2.73 -8.50 8.04
CA VAL A 131 2.68 -7.03 7.94
C VAL A 131 1.29 -6.56 8.32
N ASP A 132 1.23 -5.77 9.39
CA ASP A 132 -0.02 -5.19 9.87
C ASP A 132 -0.26 -3.84 9.19
N ALA A 133 -1.16 -3.83 8.21
CA ALA A 133 -1.58 -2.60 7.54
C ALA A 133 -2.32 -1.63 8.48
N GLY A 134 -3.06 -2.13 9.48
CA GLY A 134 -3.77 -1.31 10.47
C GLY A 134 -2.82 -0.62 11.45
N ALA A 135 -1.71 -1.26 11.80
CA ALA A 135 -0.62 -0.66 12.58
C ALA A 135 0.38 0.17 11.75
N GLY A 136 -0.02 0.59 10.54
CA GLY A 136 0.79 1.44 9.66
C GLY A 136 1.97 0.71 9.01
N GLY A 137 1.83 -0.59 8.75
CA GLY A 137 2.82 -1.42 8.06
C GLY A 137 3.85 -2.07 8.99
N LEU A 138 3.53 -2.26 10.27
CA LEU A 138 4.44 -2.90 11.22
C LEU A 138 4.71 -4.36 10.81
N VAL A 139 5.99 -4.73 10.77
CA VAL A 139 6.43 -6.07 10.36
C VAL A 139 6.61 -6.95 11.58
N ASN A 140 6.15 -8.20 11.47
CA ASN A 140 6.39 -9.25 12.45
C ASN A 140 6.66 -10.58 11.71
N VAL A 141 7.94 -10.85 11.42
CA VAL A 141 8.39 -12.08 10.75
C VAL A 141 8.88 -13.12 11.77
N PRO A 142 8.92 -14.42 11.43
CA PRO A 142 9.36 -15.47 12.36
C PRO A 142 10.73 -15.21 13.00
N TYR A 143 11.65 -14.59 12.26
CA TYR A 143 12.97 -14.22 12.80
C TYR A 143 12.88 -13.22 13.96
N MET A 144 11.96 -12.25 13.91
CA MET A 144 11.72 -11.29 15.00
C MET A 144 11.03 -11.96 16.19
N GLN A 145 10.11 -12.88 15.94
CA GLN A 145 9.42 -13.63 16.99
C GLN A 145 10.39 -14.52 17.79
N ALA A 146 11.44 -15.02 17.14
CA ALA A 146 12.50 -15.80 17.75
C ALA A 146 13.66 -14.94 18.33
N TRP A 147 13.46 -13.62 18.48
CA TRP A 147 14.42 -12.71 19.08
C TRP A 147 14.39 -12.81 20.61
N THR A 148 15.15 -13.76 21.14
CA THR A 148 15.16 -14.13 22.56
C THR A 148 16.58 -14.04 23.12
N GLU A 149 16.70 -13.88 24.45
CA GLU A 149 17.98 -13.69 25.15
C GLU A 149 19.01 -14.79 24.86
N SER A 150 18.57 -16.04 24.71
CA SER A 150 19.44 -17.21 24.45
C SER A 150 20.13 -17.20 23.08
N HIS A 151 19.69 -16.34 22.15
CA HIS A 151 20.19 -16.32 20.78
C HIS A 151 20.73 -14.95 20.35
N LEU A 152 20.84 -13.98 21.26
CA LEU A 152 21.23 -12.61 20.89
C LEU A 152 22.58 -12.50 20.18
N GLU A 153 23.52 -13.41 20.45
CA GLU A 153 24.84 -13.41 19.81
C GLU A 153 24.78 -13.71 18.32
N ILE A 154 23.85 -14.58 17.90
CA ILE A 154 23.68 -15.00 16.49
C ILE A 154 22.62 -14.20 15.75
N ARG A 155 21.87 -13.31 16.45
CA ARG A 155 20.80 -12.52 15.83
C ARG A 155 21.34 -11.25 15.20
N THR A 156 21.35 -11.17 13.87
CA THR A 156 21.90 -10.02 13.15
C THR A 156 20.83 -9.22 12.40
N LEU A 157 21.12 -7.94 12.12
CA LEU A 157 20.29 -7.11 11.24
C LEU A 157 20.25 -7.65 9.80
N THR A 158 21.34 -8.25 9.34
CA THR A 158 21.45 -8.82 7.99
C THR A 158 20.50 -10.00 7.84
N ASP A 159 20.51 -10.94 8.78
CA ASP A 159 19.65 -12.11 8.77
C ASP A 159 18.17 -11.78 8.93
N LEU A 160 17.87 -10.74 9.73
CA LEU A 160 16.51 -10.18 9.79
C LEU A 160 16.03 -9.75 8.41
N VAL A 161 16.85 -9.00 7.66
CA VAL A 161 16.49 -8.53 6.31
C VAL A 161 16.39 -9.70 5.33
N ILE A 162 17.29 -10.69 5.39
CA ILE A 162 17.19 -11.90 4.56
C ILE A 162 15.87 -12.63 4.82
N ASN A 163 15.52 -12.85 6.08
CA ASN A 163 14.28 -13.52 6.44
C ASN A 163 13.05 -12.73 5.97
N MET A 164 13.09 -11.39 6.02
CA MET A 164 12.06 -10.56 5.42
C MET A 164 11.96 -10.76 3.90
N CYS A 165 13.09 -10.79 3.18
CA CYS A 165 13.10 -11.03 1.75
C CYS A 165 12.48 -12.39 1.40
N GLU A 166 12.79 -13.44 2.16
CA GLU A 166 12.20 -14.77 1.99
C GLU A 166 10.68 -14.74 2.21
N CYS A 167 10.23 -14.18 3.34
CA CYS A 167 8.82 -14.08 3.69
C CYS A 167 8.02 -13.29 2.64
N PHE A 168 8.57 -12.16 2.18
CA PHE A 168 7.90 -11.28 1.20
C PHE A 168 8.00 -11.79 -0.25
N SER A 169 8.95 -12.68 -0.54
CA SER A 169 9.03 -13.38 -1.83
C SER A 169 7.93 -14.43 -1.98
N VAL A 170 7.41 -14.96 -0.86
CA VAL A 170 6.22 -15.83 -0.85
C VAL A 170 4.95 -15.00 -1.06
N ASP A 171 4.81 -13.89 -0.34
CA ASP A 171 3.66 -13.00 -0.44
C ASP A 171 4.12 -11.53 -0.34
N PRO A 172 4.08 -10.75 -1.45
CA PRO A 172 4.53 -9.37 -1.42
C PRO A 172 3.63 -8.48 -0.55
N PRO A 173 4.22 -7.69 0.37
CA PRO A 173 3.45 -6.86 1.29
C PRO A 173 2.94 -5.57 0.66
N VAL A 174 3.50 -5.13 -0.48
CA VAL A 174 3.08 -3.91 -1.19
C VAL A 174 2.45 -4.28 -2.51
N ARG A 175 1.31 -3.67 -2.82
CA ARG A 175 0.57 -3.87 -4.07
C ARG A 175 0.20 -2.54 -4.70
N GLN A 176 0.09 -2.51 -6.01
CA GLN A 176 -0.57 -1.41 -6.70
C GLN A 176 -2.03 -1.35 -6.28
N ARG A 177 -2.49 -0.14 -5.97
CA ARG A 177 -3.88 0.15 -5.67
C ARG A 177 -4.66 0.04 -6.97
N VAL A 178 -5.65 -0.85 -7.01
CA VAL A 178 -6.63 -0.86 -8.09
C VAL A 178 -7.66 0.22 -7.77
N PRO A 179 -7.95 1.16 -8.69
CA PRO A 179 -9.02 2.13 -8.49
C PRO A 179 -10.34 1.39 -8.20
N PRO A 180 -11.19 1.88 -7.29
CA PRO A 180 -12.50 1.28 -7.08
C PRO A 180 -13.24 1.27 -8.43
N LYS A 181 -13.67 0.09 -8.88
CA LYS A 181 -14.50 -0.04 -10.07
C LYS A 181 -15.75 0.81 -9.84
N PRO A 182 -16.14 1.70 -10.77
CA PRO A 182 -17.38 2.45 -10.62
C PRO A 182 -18.54 1.48 -10.38
N PRO A 183 -19.50 1.83 -9.49
CA PRO A 183 -20.64 0.96 -9.20
C PRO A 183 -21.30 0.58 -10.52
N ALA A 184 -21.55 -0.72 -10.71
CA ALA A 184 -22.29 -1.19 -11.88
C ALA A 184 -23.65 -0.48 -11.89
N PRO A 185 -24.12 0.04 -13.05
CA PRO A 185 -25.45 0.62 -13.14
C PRO A 185 -26.46 -0.44 -12.68
N VAL A 186 -27.20 -0.13 -11.62
CA VAL A 186 -28.28 -0.99 -11.12
C VAL A 186 -29.32 -1.07 -12.24
N PRO A 187 -29.76 -2.26 -12.68
CA PRO A 187 -30.87 -2.36 -13.61
C PRO A 187 -32.10 -1.74 -12.96
N THR A 188 -32.60 -0.64 -13.53
CA THR A 188 -33.87 -0.03 -13.13
C THR A 188 -34.98 -0.99 -13.54
N PHE A 189 -35.41 -1.88 -12.64
CA PHE A 189 -36.63 -2.63 -12.85
C PHE A 189 -37.82 -1.67 -12.69
N PRO A 190 -38.80 -1.65 -13.63
CA PRO A 190 -39.99 -0.86 -13.46
C PRO A 190 -40.71 -1.34 -12.19
N ILE A 191 -40.87 -0.42 -11.24
CA ILE A 191 -41.64 -0.65 -10.03
C ILE A 191 -43.08 -1.00 -10.46
N PRO A 192 -43.66 -2.12 -10.02
CA PRO A 192 -45.06 -2.42 -10.27
C PRO A 192 -45.91 -1.28 -9.68
N GLN A 193 -46.64 -0.56 -10.53
CA GLN A 193 -47.53 0.49 -10.06
C GLN A 193 -48.63 -0.12 -9.17
N PRO A 194 -49.05 0.58 -8.09
CA PRO A 194 -50.15 0.13 -7.25
C PRO A 194 -51.41 -0.09 -8.10
N PRO A 195 -52.18 -1.17 -7.88
CA PRO A 195 -53.39 -1.48 -8.65
C PRO A 195 -54.40 -0.32 -8.77
N GLN A 196 -54.42 0.58 -7.79
CA GLN A 196 -55.35 1.72 -7.75
C GLN A 196 -55.06 2.80 -8.81
N GLU A 197 -53.80 3.03 -9.19
CA GLU A 197 -53.46 4.02 -10.21
C GLU A 197 -53.82 3.52 -11.62
N GLN A 198 -53.70 2.21 -11.84
CA GLN A 198 -54.06 1.58 -13.11
C GLN A 198 -55.57 1.60 -13.34
N GLU A 199 -56.36 1.31 -12.30
CA GLU A 199 -57.82 1.40 -12.39
C GLU A 199 -58.32 2.83 -12.63
N MET A 200 -57.66 3.84 -12.05
CA MET A 200 -58.00 5.24 -12.27
C MET A 200 -57.69 5.67 -13.70
N GLN A 201 -56.50 5.33 -14.23
CA GLN A 201 -56.13 5.63 -15.62
C GLN A 201 -56.99 4.89 -16.64
N GLU A 202 -57.43 3.66 -16.34
CA GLU A 202 -58.34 2.91 -17.20
C GLU A 202 -59.74 3.53 -17.20
N ARG A 203 -60.22 4.03 -16.05
CA ARG A 203 -61.48 4.80 -15.97
C ARG A 203 -61.40 6.11 -16.76
N GLU A 204 -60.32 6.87 -16.63
CA GLU A 204 -60.12 8.12 -17.39
C GLU A 204 -60.09 7.84 -18.90
N ARG A 205 -59.37 6.78 -19.33
CA ARG A 205 -59.31 6.36 -20.74
C ARG A 205 -60.68 5.92 -21.27
N GLN A 206 -61.48 5.24 -20.44
CA GLN A 206 -62.85 4.85 -20.81
C GLN A 206 -63.82 6.05 -20.86
N GLU A 207 -63.63 7.06 -20.01
CA GLU A 207 -64.41 8.30 -20.06
C GLU A 207 -64.07 9.15 -21.29
N GLU A 208 -62.79 9.24 -21.67
CA GLU A 208 -62.35 9.92 -22.89
C GLU A 208 -62.90 9.23 -24.16
N GLY A 209 -62.87 7.88 -24.18
CA GLY A 209 -63.45 7.09 -25.27
C GLY A 209 -64.97 7.27 -25.43
N LYS A 210 -65.69 7.45 -24.31
CA LYS A 210 -67.13 7.75 -24.33
C LYS A 210 -67.41 9.20 -24.76
N ARG A 211 -66.54 10.16 -24.39
CA ARG A 211 -66.63 11.57 -24.82
C ARG A 211 -66.47 11.72 -26.34
N CYS A 212 -65.64 10.88 -26.97
CA CYS A 212 -65.46 10.86 -28.42
C CYS A 212 -66.61 10.16 -29.19
N ARG A 213 -67.38 9.26 -28.56
CA ARG A 213 -68.46 8.52 -29.24
C ARG A 213 -69.74 9.35 -29.44
N GLY A 214 -69.90 10.44 -28.71
CA GLY A 214 -71.05 11.36 -28.81
C GLY A 214 -70.92 12.48 -29.86
N LYS A 215 -69.75 12.65 -30.50
CA LYS A 215 -69.52 13.70 -31.50
C LYS A 215 -69.20 13.11 -32.88
N ARG A 216 -70.05 12.23 -33.38
CA ARG A 216 -70.08 11.90 -34.81
C ARG A 216 -71.16 12.73 -35.49
N GLY A 217 -70.85 14.00 -35.71
CA GLY A 217 -71.73 14.92 -36.40
C GLY A 217 -71.14 16.33 -36.42
N ARG A 218 -70.59 16.70 -37.58
CA ARG A 218 -70.06 18.02 -37.99
C ARG A 218 -68.57 18.25 -37.70
N GLY A 219 -67.76 17.95 -38.72
CA GLY A 219 -67.06 18.97 -39.51
C GLY A 219 -65.90 19.76 -38.88
N TRP A 220 -64.78 19.73 -39.61
CA TRP A 220 -63.67 20.70 -39.69
C TRP A 220 -62.61 20.72 -38.57
N ALA A 221 -61.39 20.36 -38.99
CA ALA A 221 -60.18 21.20 -38.94
C ALA A 221 -59.48 21.48 -37.58
N TRP A 222 -58.18 21.11 -37.57
CA TRP A 222 -57.06 21.60 -36.75
C TRP A 222 -56.87 20.99 -35.36
N SER A 223 -55.76 20.24 -35.19
CA SER A 223 -54.65 20.60 -34.29
C SER A 223 -53.73 19.39 -34.07
N SER A 224 -52.73 19.23 -34.96
CA SER A 224 -51.52 18.48 -34.64
C SER A 224 -50.52 19.47 -34.07
N LEU A 225 -50.38 19.53 -32.75
CA LEU A 225 -49.23 20.13 -32.09
C LEU A 225 -49.10 19.48 -30.71
N ILE A 226 -47.86 19.28 -30.26
CA ILE A 226 -47.42 18.58 -29.03
C ILE A 226 -47.11 17.09 -29.24
N VAL A 227 -46.29 16.80 -30.24
CA VAL A 227 -45.20 15.81 -30.12
C VAL A 227 -44.00 16.45 -30.82
N PHE A 228 -42.80 16.37 -30.24
CA PHE A 228 -41.54 17.03 -30.61
C PHE A 228 -41.22 18.33 -29.84
N CYS A 229 -40.91 18.19 -28.55
CA CYS A 229 -39.93 19.06 -27.90
C CYS A 229 -39.23 18.26 -26.79
N SER A 230 -38.03 17.74 -27.10
CA SER A 230 -36.93 17.38 -26.16
C SER A 230 -35.88 16.45 -26.81
N ILE A 231 -35.50 16.70 -28.07
CA ILE A 231 -34.26 16.15 -28.67
C ILE A 231 -33.44 17.36 -29.16
N VAL A 232 -32.88 18.15 -28.25
CA VAL A 232 -31.81 19.14 -28.57
C VAL A 232 -30.78 19.34 -27.43
N TYR A 233 -30.98 18.86 -26.19
CA TYR A 233 -30.01 19.09 -25.10
C TYR A 233 -28.91 18.01 -24.96
N ILE A 234 -28.44 17.44 -26.07
CA ILE A 234 -27.22 16.63 -26.13
C ILE A 234 -26.42 17.17 -27.31
N LEU A 235 -25.63 18.22 -27.10
CA LEU A 235 -24.47 18.68 -27.90
C LEU A 235 -23.99 20.08 -27.46
N PHE A 236 -23.86 20.36 -26.17
CA PHE A 236 -23.27 21.64 -25.70
C PHE A 236 -22.40 21.50 -24.43
N TRP A 237 -21.73 20.36 -24.28
CA TRP A 237 -20.77 20.11 -23.19
C TRP A 237 -19.47 19.45 -23.69
N PHE A 238 -19.02 19.88 -24.87
CA PHE A 238 -17.65 19.69 -25.33
C PHE A 238 -17.15 21.06 -25.77
N MET A 239 -16.01 21.50 -25.21
CA MET A 239 -15.44 22.85 -25.25
C MET A 239 -15.94 23.82 -24.15
N SER A 240 -15.38 23.67 -22.95
CA SER A 240 -14.63 24.77 -22.33
C SER A 240 -13.61 24.23 -21.34
#